data_AF-A0A168JFC1-F1
#
_entry.id   AF-A0A168JFC1-F1
#
_cell.length_a   1.000
_cell.length_b   1.000
_cell.length_c   1.000
_cell.angle_alpha   90.00
_cell.angle_beta   90.00
_cell.angle_gamma   90.00
#
_symmetry.space_group_name_H-M   'P 1'
#
loop_
_entity.id
_entity.type
_entity.pdbx_description
1 polymer ?
#
loop_
_entity_poly.entity_id
_entity_poly.type
_entity_poly.pdbx_seq_one_letter_code
_entity_poly.pdbx_strand_id
1 'polypeptide(L)'
;LRKVAERCPFHYTGADFYALCSDAMLKAMTRVADSIETKVQKLNEEKRPDLPSPLTAQYYLSHLVTPDEIVVQAEEIDFVKALEELIPSVSATELAHYSKVREKFEK
;
A
#
# COMPACT_ATOMS: atom_id res chain seq x y z
N LEU A 1 -2.73 -11.12 -6.35
CA LEU A 1 -3.12 -10.23 -7.49
C LEU A 1 -4.47 -10.59 -8.13
N ARG A 2 -4.74 -11.83 -8.58
CA ARG A 2 -6.06 -12.17 -9.17
C ARG A 2 -7.26 -11.78 -8.27
N LYS A 3 -7.19 -12.11 -6.97
CA LYS A 3 -8.21 -11.72 -5.98
C LYS A 3 -8.41 -10.20 -5.83
N VAL A 4 -7.36 -9.40 -6.05
CA VAL A 4 -7.44 -7.94 -6.00
C VAL A 4 -8.08 -7.40 -7.27
N ALA A 5 -7.69 -7.93 -8.42
CA ALA A 5 -8.25 -7.54 -9.72
C ALA A 5 -9.75 -7.83 -9.81
N GLU A 6 -10.21 -8.97 -9.25
CA GLU A 6 -11.64 -9.32 -9.18
C GLU A 6 -12.48 -8.35 -8.35
N ARG A 7 -11.87 -7.55 -7.48
CA ARG A 7 -12.55 -6.51 -6.68
C ARG A 7 -12.59 -5.14 -7.37
N CYS A 8 -11.84 -4.96 -8.45
CA CYS A 8 -11.77 -3.68 -9.15
C CYS A 8 -13.01 -3.47 -10.03
N PRO A 9 -13.70 -2.32 -9.95
CA PRO A 9 -14.77 -1.97 -10.88
C PRO A 9 -14.34 -2.03 -12.35
N PHE A 10 -15.23 -2.51 -13.22
CA PHE A 10 -14.97 -2.62 -14.67
C PHE A 10 -14.68 -1.29 -15.39
N HIS A 11 -15.04 -0.17 -14.76
CA HIS A 11 -14.78 1.18 -15.29
C HIS A 11 -13.47 1.78 -14.78
N TYR A 12 -12.65 1.03 -14.01
CA TYR A 12 -11.31 1.48 -13.66
C TYR A 12 -10.46 1.68 -14.92
N THR A 13 -9.83 2.83 -14.96
CA THR A 13 -8.88 3.24 -15.98
C THR A 13 -7.46 2.93 -15.54
N GLY A 14 -6.49 3.15 -16.43
CA GLY A 14 -5.06 3.07 -16.07
C GLY A 14 -4.68 4.01 -14.92
N ALA A 15 -5.37 5.15 -14.76
CA ALA A 15 -5.13 6.09 -13.66
C ALA A 15 -5.59 5.50 -12.31
N ASP A 16 -6.72 4.80 -12.29
CA ASP A 16 -7.23 4.13 -11.09
C ASP A 16 -6.29 2.99 -10.66
N PHE A 17 -5.77 2.22 -11.61
CA PHE A 17 -4.77 1.19 -11.31
C PHE A 17 -3.45 1.78 -10.81
N TYR A 18 -3.02 2.91 -11.36
CA TYR A 18 -1.83 3.60 -10.86
C TYR A 18 -2.05 4.10 -9.43
N ALA A 19 -3.20 4.73 -9.15
CA ALA A 19 -3.56 5.20 -7.82
C ALA A 19 -3.61 4.02 -6.82
N LEU A 20 -4.26 2.92 -7.20
CA LEU A 20 -4.33 1.70 -6.39
C LEU A 20 -2.95 1.16 -6.03
N CYS A 21 -2.09 0.98 -7.02
CA CYS A 21 -0.74 0.42 -6.80
C CYS A 21 0.13 1.37 -5.98
N SER A 22 0.04 2.67 -6.23
CA SER A 22 0.81 3.69 -5.50
C SER A 22 0.40 3.75 -4.04
N ASP A 23 -0.90 3.71 -3.75
CA ASP A 23 -1.42 3.70 -2.38
C ASP A 23 -1.13 2.39 -1.65
N ALA A 24 -1.25 1.24 -2.33
CA ALA A 24 -0.85 -0.05 -1.77
C ALA A 24 0.66 -0.06 -1.39
N MET A 25 1.52 0.54 -2.20
CA MET A 25 2.94 0.69 -1.86
C MET A 25 3.15 1.58 -0.63
N LEU A 26 2.42 2.69 -0.48
CA LEU A 26 2.51 3.53 0.71
C LEU A 26 2.05 2.79 1.97
N LYS A 27 0.94 2.04 1.87
CA LYS A 27 0.44 1.20 2.96
C LYS A 27 1.44 0.11 3.36
N ALA A 28 2.13 -0.49 2.38
CA ALA A 28 3.20 -1.43 2.65
C ALA A 28 4.39 -0.77 3.37
N MET A 29 4.79 0.45 2.98
CA MET A 29 5.83 1.22 3.67
C MET A 29 5.46 1.49 5.12
N THR A 30 4.23 1.94 5.38
CA THR A 30 3.72 2.15 6.75
C THR A 30 3.74 0.86 7.56
N ARG A 31 3.26 -0.25 6.99
CA ARG A 31 3.27 -1.56 7.66
C ARG A 31 4.68 -2.03 8.04
N VAL A 32 5.66 -1.82 7.17
CA VAL A 32 7.07 -2.16 7.46
C VAL A 32 7.60 -1.28 8.60
N ALA A 33 7.35 0.02 8.55
CA ALA A 33 7.73 0.96 9.61
C ALA A 33 7.13 0.56 10.97
N ASP A 34 5.82 0.27 11.02
CA ASP A 34 5.14 -0.17 12.24
C ASP A 34 5.73 -1.47 12.80
N SER A 35 6.18 -2.38 11.93
CA SER A 35 6.84 -3.62 12.35
C SER A 35 8.18 -3.35 13.06
N ILE A 36 8.92 -2.35 12.60
CA ILE A 36 10.20 -1.94 13.18
C ILE A 36 9.97 -1.24 14.51
N GLU A 37 8.98 -0.34 14.59
CA GLU A 37 8.60 0.30 15.85
C GLU A 37 8.19 -0.73 16.91
N THR A 38 7.39 -1.73 16.52
CA THR A 38 6.99 -2.83 17.40
C THR A 38 8.20 -3.62 17.92
N LYS A 39 9.20 -3.89 17.08
CA LYS A 39 10.42 -4.60 17.48
C LYS A 39 11.27 -3.78 18.44
N VAL A 40 11.44 -2.48 18.15
CA VAL A 40 12.15 -1.54 19.01
C VAL A 40 11.49 -1.45 20.38
N GLN A 41 10.16 -1.41 20.43
CA GLN A 41 9.41 -1.40 21.68
C GLN A 41 9.66 -2.69 22.50
N LYS A 42 9.57 -3.87 21.86
CA LYS A 42 9.85 -5.15 22.54
C LYS A 42 11.27 -5.22 23.10
N LEU A 43 12.27 -4.79 22.33
CA LEU A 43 13.66 -4.78 22.79
C LEU A 43 13.88 -3.80 23.96
N ASN A 44 13.17 -2.67 23.98
CA ASN A 44 13.18 -1.76 25.11
C ASN A 44 12.58 -2.40 26.38
N GLU A 45 11.52 -3.21 26.24
CA GLU A 45 10.89 -3.92 27.35
C GLU A 45 11.82 -4.99 27.97
N GLU A 46 12.68 -5.62 27.15
CA GLU A 46 13.66 -6.61 27.60
C GLU A 46 14.78 -6.03 28.48
N LYS A 47 14.99 -4.71 28.48
CA LYS A 47 16.01 -4.00 29.29
C LYS A 47 17.40 -4.65 29.26
N ARG A 48 17.82 -5.04 28.05
CA ARG A 48 19.10 -5.70 27.80
C ARG A 48 20.28 -4.76 28.10
N PRO A 49 21.28 -5.18 28.89
CA PRO A 49 22.42 -4.33 29.24
C PRO A 49 23.39 -4.09 28.07
N ASP A 50 23.33 -4.91 27.02
CA ASP A 50 24.15 -4.78 25.81
C ASP A 50 23.57 -3.79 24.78
N LEU A 51 22.38 -3.24 25.02
CA LEU A 51 21.71 -2.30 24.12
C LEU A 51 21.56 -0.90 24.76
N PRO A 52 21.52 0.16 23.95
CA PRO A 52 21.13 1.49 24.43
C PRO A 52 19.74 1.47 25.10
N SER A 53 19.57 2.25 26.16
CA SER A 53 18.29 2.41 26.86
C SER A 53 17.93 3.90 27.00
N PRO A 54 16.93 4.41 26.24
CA PRO A 54 16.07 3.66 25.33
C PRO A 54 16.76 3.36 23.99
N LEU A 55 16.46 2.19 23.44
CA LEU A 55 16.72 1.83 22.06
C LEU A 55 15.84 2.70 21.16
N THR A 56 16.45 3.37 20.18
CA THR A 56 15.73 4.19 19.20
C THR A 56 15.58 3.43 17.87
N ALA A 57 14.56 3.79 17.09
CA ALA A 57 14.40 3.26 15.73
C ALA A 57 15.63 3.54 14.86
N GLN A 58 16.24 4.73 14.99
CA GLN A 58 17.48 5.07 14.28
C GLN A 58 18.64 4.12 14.63
N TYR A 59 18.83 3.79 15.91
CA TYR A 59 19.87 2.84 16.31
C TYR A 59 19.59 1.45 15.75
N TYR A 60 18.34 0.99 15.86
CA TYR A 60 17.91 -0.31 15.31
C TYR A 60 18.20 -0.40 13.82
N LEU A 61 17.77 0.59 13.04
CA LEU A 61 17.96 0.66 11.59
C LEU A 61 19.43 0.74 11.15
N SER A 62 20.32 1.22 12.02
CA SER A 62 21.74 1.38 11.68
C SER A 62 22.62 0.21 12.13
N HIS A 63 22.22 -0.53 13.16
CA HIS A 63 23.08 -1.54 13.80
C HIS A 63 22.46 -2.94 13.91
N LEU A 64 21.13 -3.06 13.95
CA LEU A 64 20.45 -4.32 14.30
C LEU A 64 19.57 -4.86 13.18
N VAL A 65 19.07 -4.00 12.29
CA VAL A 65 18.14 -4.39 11.25
C VAL A 65 18.78 -5.32 10.24
N THR A 66 18.02 -6.33 9.81
CA THR A 66 18.40 -7.19 8.69
C THR A 66 17.83 -6.64 7.38
N PRO A 67 18.47 -6.90 6.22
CA PRO A 67 17.95 -6.43 4.93
C PRO A 67 16.50 -6.84 4.68
N ASP A 68 16.11 -8.06 5.07
CA ASP A 68 14.76 -8.59 4.87
C ASP A 68 13.68 -7.82 5.64
N GLU A 69 14.03 -7.16 6.75
CA GLU A 69 13.09 -6.38 7.54
C GLU A 69 12.73 -5.03 6.93
N ILE A 70 13.58 -4.51 6.04
CA ILE A 70 13.34 -3.23 5.35
C ILE A 70 12.89 -3.44 3.90
N VAL A 71 12.75 -4.70 3.46
CA VAL A 71 12.15 -4.99 2.16
C VAL A 71 10.68 -4.57 2.19
N VAL A 72 10.37 -3.54 1.43
CA VAL A 72 9.00 -3.11 1.21
C VAL A 72 8.45 -3.86 0.02
N GLN A 73 7.58 -4.83 0.28
CA GLN A 73 6.82 -5.54 -0.73
C GLN A 73 5.32 -5.38 -0.44
N ALA A 74 4.58 -4.85 -1.42
CA ALA A 74 3.13 -4.77 -1.31
C ALA A 74 2.51 -6.17 -1.29
N GLU A 75 1.70 -6.41 -0.28
CA GLU A 75 0.95 -7.64 -0.08
C GLU A 75 -0.53 -7.43 -0.36
N GLU A 76 -1.29 -8.52 -0.47
CA GLU A 76 -2.74 -8.46 -0.77
C GLU A 76 -3.50 -7.54 0.20
N ILE A 77 -3.11 -7.51 1.47
CA ILE A 77 -3.74 -6.65 2.48
C ILE A 77 -3.56 -5.16 2.18
N ASP A 78 -2.42 -4.76 1.63
CA ASP A 78 -2.14 -3.36 1.32
C ASP A 78 -3.01 -2.89 0.15
N PHE A 79 -3.22 -3.75 -0.85
CA PHE A 79 -4.17 -3.52 -1.94
C PHE A 79 -5.62 -3.49 -1.48
N VAL A 80 -6.01 -4.38 -0.56
CA VAL A 80 -7.38 -4.41 -0.02
C VAL A 80 -7.69 -3.10 0.70
N LYS A 81 -6.79 -2.65 1.57
CA LYS A 81 -6.92 -1.36 2.26
C LYS A 81 -6.94 -0.18 1.28
N ALA A 82 -6.13 -0.21 0.23
CA ALA A 82 -6.14 0.82 -0.80
C ALA A 82 -7.46 0.87 -1.57
N LEU A 83 -8.03 -0.30 -1.91
CA LEU A 83 -9.33 -0.38 -2.58
C LEU A 83 -10.48 0.16 -1.75
N GLU A 84 -10.43 0.05 -0.41
CA GLU A 84 -11.45 0.59 0.48
C GLU A 84 -11.54 2.12 0.43
N GLU A 85 -10.44 2.80 0.07
CA GLU A 85 -10.33 4.25 0.03
C GLU A 85 -10.36 4.82 -1.40
N LEU A 86 -10.20 3.98 -2.41
CA LEU A 86 -10.05 4.41 -3.81
C LEU A 86 -11.40 4.81 -4.44
N ILE A 87 -11.46 6.06 -4.91
CA ILE A 87 -12.59 6.59 -5.67
C ILE A 87 -12.29 6.44 -7.18
N PRO A 88 -13.15 5.77 -7.97
CA PRO A 88 -12.98 5.69 -9.42
C PRO A 88 -12.92 7.07 -10.07
N SER A 89 -11.95 7.27 -10.95
CA SER A 89 -11.72 8.51 -11.70
C SER A 89 -12.81 8.80 -12.74
N VAL A 90 -13.49 7.76 -13.23
CA VAL A 90 -14.58 7.87 -14.19
C VAL A 90 -15.82 7.18 -13.63
N SER A 91 -16.93 7.90 -13.60
CA SER A 91 -18.21 7.33 -13.18
C SER A 91 -18.79 6.39 -14.25
N ALA A 92 -19.61 5.42 -13.84
CA ALA A 92 -20.32 4.55 -14.77
C ALA A 92 -21.23 5.34 -15.75
N THR A 93 -21.77 6.47 -15.30
CA THR A 93 -22.59 7.38 -16.11
C THR A 93 -21.78 8.08 -17.20
N GLU A 94 -20.56 8.53 -16.89
CA GLU A 94 -19.67 9.14 -17.88
C GLU A 94 -19.22 8.11 -18.91
N LEU A 95 -18.89 6.89 -18.48
CA LEU A 95 -18.54 5.80 -19.39
C LEU A 95 -19.67 5.49 -20.39
N ALA A 96 -20.91 5.39 -19.89
CA ALA A 96 -22.08 5.18 -20.75
C ALA A 96 -22.35 6.35 -21.71
N HIS A 97 -22.07 7.58 -21.28
CA HIS A 97 -22.14 8.76 -22.15
C HIS A 97 -21.10 8.68 -23.26
N TYR A 98 -19.84 8.37 -22.95
CA TYR A 98 -18.77 8.21 -23.94
C TYR A 98 -19.09 7.12 -24.97
N SER A 99 -19.64 5.97 -24.56
CA SER A 99 -20.06 4.92 -25.50
C SER A 99 -21.09 5.42 -26.51
N LYS A 100 -22.12 6.15 -26.04
CA LYS A 100 -23.15 6.74 -26.92
C LYS A 100 -22.60 7.81 -27.86
N VAL A 101 -21.59 8.57 -27.41
CA VAL A 101 -20.91 9.55 -28.26
C VAL A 101 -20.12 8.83 -29.34
N ARG A 102 -19.30 7.81 -29.01
CA ARG A 102 -18.55 7.02 -30.01
C ARG A 102 -19.45 6.45 -31.10
N GLU A 103 -20.57 5.82 -30.74
CA GLU A 103 -21.53 5.25 -31.71
C GLU A 103 -22.08 6.28 -32.71
N LYS A 104 -22.16 7.57 -32.32
CA LYS A 104 -22.66 8.64 -33.18
C LYS A 104 -21.61 9.19 -34.14
N PHE A 105 -20.33 9.05 -33.83
CA PHE A 105 -19.23 9.68 -34.58
C PHE A 105 -18.34 8.67 -35.31
N GLU A 106 -18.35 7.39 -34.96
CA GLU A 106 -17.77 6.31 -35.77
C GLU A 106 -18.77 5.88 -36.86
N LYS A 107 -18.76 6.59 -37.99
CA LYS A 107 -19.32 6.15 -39.29
C LYS A 107 -18.27 6.29 -40.38
#